data_AF-A0A5J6N654-F1
#
_entry.id   AF-A0A5J6N654-F1
#
_cell.length_a   1.000
_cell.length_b   1.000
_cell.length_c   1.000
_cell.angle_alpha   90.00
_cell.angle_beta   90.00
_cell.angle_gamma   90.00
#
_symmetry.space_group_name_H-M   'P 1'
#
loop_
_entity.id
_entity.type
_entity.pdbx_description
1 polymer ?
#
loop_
_entity_poly.entity_id
_entity_poly.type
_entity_poly.pdbx_seq_one_letter_code
_entity_poly.pdbx_strand_id
1 'polypeptide(L)'
;MHYRRSRFSHFANWIARASGHPLAFMTACAIIVVWAVTGPIFAWSDTWQLVINTGTTIVTFLMVFLIQNTQNRDSHAVQLKLDELIRAVEGAHNALLDIEELNEEELAHMRRRYAALAARAREAVRQGRKDTDALELDAD
;
A
#
# COMPACT_ATOMS: atom_id res chain seq x y z
N MET A 1 19.67 16.78 10.19
CA MET A 1 18.30 16.73 10.74
C MET A 1 18.11 15.35 11.37
N HIS A 2 18.17 15.25 12.70
CA HIS A 2 18.17 13.96 13.41
C HIS A 2 16.76 13.37 13.44
N TYR A 3 16.50 12.37 12.61
CA TYR A 3 15.23 11.64 12.61
C TYR A 3 15.14 10.81 13.90
N ARG A 4 14.41 11.29 14.90
CA ARG A 4 13.96 10.48 16.06
C ARG A 4 12.91 9.44 15.59
N ARG A 5 13.32 8.48 14.76
CA ARG A 5 12.55 7.25 14.47
C ARG A 5 13.35 6.08 15.01
N SER A 6 12.85 5.42 16.04
CA SER A 6 13.42 4.13 16.44
C SER A 6 12.44 3.30 17.28
N ARG A 7 11.57 3.90 18.10
CA ARG A 7 10.71 3.09 18.99
C ARG A 7 9.33 2.81 18.39
N PHE A 8 8.61 3.84 17.95
CA PHE A 8 7.28 3.69 17.38
C PHE A 8 7.29 2.87 16.08
N SER A 9 8.17 3.20 15.13
CA SER A 9 8.23 2.47 13.85
C SER A 9 8.65 1.01 14.02
N HIS A 10 9.54 0.69 14.96
CA HIS A 10 9.90 -0.71 15.24
C HIS A 10 8.76 -1.46 15.92
N PHE A 11 8.06 -0.83 16.87
CA PHE A 11 6.87 -1.38 17.49
C PHE A 11 5.74 -1.61 16.48
N ALA A 12 5.45 -0.62 15.64
CA ALA A 12 4.44 -0.73 14.59
C ALA A 12 4.77 -1.83 13.58
N ASN A 13 6.02 -1.93 13.14
CA ASN A 13 6.47 -3.02 12.26
C ASN A 13 6.46 -4.39 12.93
N TRP A 14 6.72 -4.45 14.24
CA TRP A 14 6.62 -5.69 14.99
C TRP A 14 5.17 -6.14 15.12
N ILE A 15 4.25 -5.22 15.48
CA ILE A 15 2.81 -5.52 15.52
C ILE A 15 2.31 -5.91 14.14
N ALA A 16 2.62 -5.15 13.08
CA ALA A 16 2.15 -5.47 11.72
C ALA A 16 2.58 -6.87 11.25
N ARG A 17 3.84 -7.24 11.55
CA ARG A 17 4.35 -8.59 11.25
C ARG A 17 3.70 -9.66 12.13
N ALA A 18 3.49 -9.38 13.42
CA ALA A 18 2.82 -10.29 14.33
C ALA A 18 1.36 -10.51 13.92
N SER A 19 0.60 -9.45 13.61
CA SER A 19 -0.80 -9.51 13.18
C SER A 19 -0.99 -10.22 11.84
N GLY A 20 0.00 -10.16 10.95
CA GLY A 20 -0.01 -10.91 9.69
C GLY A 20 0.36 -12.38 9.83
N HIS A 21 0.79 -12.84 11.01
CA HIS A 21 1.23 -14.21 11.22
C HIS A 21 0.03 -15.12 11.52
N PRO A 22 -0.05 -16.33 10.94
CA PRO A 22 -1.15 -17.28 11.20
C PRO A 22 -1.38 -17.59 12.69
N LEU A 23 -0.32 -17.55 13.50
CA LEU A 23 -0.41 -17.73 14.95
C LEU A 23 -1.17 -16.61 15.67
N ALA A 24 -1.11 -15.37 15.17
CA ALA A 24 -1.88 -14.27 15.76
C ALA A 24 -3.38 -14.42 15.50
N PHE A 25 -3.76 -14.93 14.32
CA PHE A 25 -5.15 -15.28 14.04
C PHE A 25 -5.66 -16.38 14.99
N MET A 26 -4.88 -17.45 15.15
CA MET A 26 -5.22 -18.52 16.11
C MET A 26 -5.35 -18.00 17.55
N THR A 27 -4.47 -17.08 17.96
CA THR A 27 -4.53 -16.44 19.28
C THR A 27 -5.78 -15.57 19.43
N ALA A 28 -6.14 -14.80 18.41
CA ALA A 28 -7.37 -14.01 18.40
C ALA A 28 -8.63 -14.90 18.49
N CYS A 29 -8.66 -16.01 17.74
CA CYS A 29 -9.74 -17.00 17.84
C CYS A 29 -9.83 -17.60 19.24
N ALA A 30 -8.70 -17.95 19.86
CA ALA A 30 -8.67 -18.47 21.22
C ALA A 30 -9.21 -17.45 22.25
N ILE A 31 -8.87 -16.17 22.10
CA ILE A 31 -9.41 -15.08 22.95
C ILE A 31 -10.95 -14.99 22.81
N ILE A 32 -11.49 -15.08 21.58
CA ILE A 32 -12.93 -15.06 21.33
C ILE A 32 -13.62 -16.28 21.97
N VAL A 33 -13.01 -17.47 21.87
CA VAL A 33 -13.56 -18.69 22.48
C VAL A 33 -13.57 -18.58 24.00
N VAL A 34 -12.48 -18.12 24.61
CA VAL A 34 -12.41 -17.91 26.07
C VAL A 34 -13.47 -16.89 26.51
N TRP A 35 -13.60 -15.78 25.80
CA TRP A 35 -14.64 -14.78 26.07
C TRP A 35 -16.04 -15.41 25.99
N ALA A 36 -16.35 -16.18 24.94
CA ALA A 36 -17.65 -16.85 24.79
C ALA A 36 -17.95 -17.83 25.93
N VAL A 37 -16.96 -18.60 26.38
CA VAL A 37 -17.09 -19.55 27.51
C VAL A 37 -17.32 -18.83 28.83
N THR A 38 -16.79 -17.61 29.00
CA THR A 38 -17.09 -16.79 30.19
C THR A 38 -18.50 -16.19 30.17
N GLY A 39 -19.16 -16.11 29.01
CA GLY A 39 -20.52 -15.53 28.87
C GLY A 39 -21.58 -16.13 29.82
N PRO A 40 -21.73 -17.46 29.90
CA PRO A 40 -22.63 -18.11 30.84
C PRO A 40 -22.34 -17.80 32.32
N ILE A 41 -21.07 -17.65 32.70
CA ILE A 41 -20.65 -17.34 34.08
C ILE A 41 -21.11 -15.92 34.46
N PHE A 42 -21.06 -14.98 33.51
CA PHE A 42 -21.49 -13.61 33.68
C PHE A 42 -22.95 -13.36 33.26
N ALA A 43 -23.74 -14.43 33.08
CA ALA A 43 -25.14 -14.39 32.67
C ALA A 43 -25.41 -13.47 31.45
N TRP A 44 -24.45 -13.39 30.52
CA TRP A 44 -24.52 -12.52 29.34
C TRP A 44 -24.76 -11.03 29.65
N SER A 45 -24.28 -10.56 30.81
CA SER A 45 -24.45 -9.18 31.30
C SER A 45 -23.96 -8.09 30.34
N ASP A 46 -24.52 -6.89 30.50
CA ASP A 46 -24.13 -5.70 29.75
C ASP A 46 -22.64 -5.36 29.92
N THR A 47 -22.08 -5.54 31.11
CA THR A 47 -20.64 -5.30 31.36
C THR A 47 -19.77 -6.29 30.58
N TRP A 48 -20.19 -7.55 30.47
CA TRP A 48 -19.47 -8.57 29.71
C TRP A 48 -19.46 -8.28 28.20
N GLN A 49 -20.57 -7.78 27.65
CA GLN A 49 -20.66 -7.34 26.26
C GLN A 49 -19.88 -6.04 26.02
N LEU A 50 -19.96 -5.09 26.95
CA LEU A 50 -19.27 -3.80 26.88
C LEU A 50 -17.76 -3.99 26.79
N VAL A 51 -17.17 -4.87 27.60
CA VAL A 51 -15.72 -5.11 27.62
C VAL A 51 -15.19 -5.53 26.25
N ILE A 52 -15.85 -6.47 25.55
CA ILE A 52 -15.37 -6.89 24.23
C ILE A 52 -15.62 -5.82 23.17
N ASN A 53 -16.74 -5.11 23.25
CA ASN A 53 -17.11 -4.10 22.27
C ASN A 53 -16.15 -2.90 22.36
N THR A 54 -15.95 -2.38 23.57
CA THR A 54 -15.01 -1.28 23.83
C THR A 54 -13.58 -1.69 23.52
N GLY A 55 -13.15 -2.88 23.95
CA GLY A 55 -11.80 -3.39 23.70
C GLY A 55 -11.50 -3.53 22.20
N THR A 56 -12.40 -4.19 21.47
CA THR A 56 -12.23 -4.40 20.02
C THR A 56 -12.25 -3.07 19.27
N THR A 57 -13.09 -2.11 19.69
CA THR A 57 -13.12 -0.78 19.08
C THR A 57 -11.79 -0.05 19.23
N ILE A 58 -11.20 -0.05 20.43
CA ILE A 58 -9.88 0.57 20.67
C ILE A 58 -8.81 -0.12 19.82
N VAL A 59 -8.78 -1.45 19.83
CA VAL A 59 -7.80 -2.23 19.03
C VAL A 59 -7.96 -1.93 17.55
N THR A 60 -9.19 -1.90 17.05
CA THR A 60 -9.49 -1.59 15.64
C THR A 60 -9.04 -0.18 15.27
N PHE A 61 -9.31 0.81 16.12
CA PHE A 61 -8.87 2.19 15.91
C PHE A 61 -7.35 2.28 15.83
N LEU A 62 -6.63 1.63 16.75
CA LEU A 62 -5.17 1.54 16.72
C LEU A 62 -4.66 0.78 15.48
N MET A 63 -5.35 -0.29 15.08
CA MET A 63 -5.01 -1.09 13.91
C MET A 63 -5.10 -0.27 12.62
N VAL A 64 -6.06 0.65 12.49
CA VAL A 64 -6.14 1.56 11.33
C VAL A 64 -4.85 2.38 11.20
N PHE A 65 -4.35 2.98 12.28
CA PHE A 65 -3.09 3.72 12.24
C PHE A 65 -1.88 2.83 11.94
N LEU A 66 -1.86 1.61 12.48
CA LEU A 66 -0.78 0.65 12.23
C LEU A 66 -0.76 0.19 10.77
N ILE A 67 -1.93 -0.12 10.22
CA ILE A 67 -2.12 -0.47 8.81
C ILE A 67 -1.69 0.70 7.95
N GLN A 68 -2.16 1.92 8.22
CA GLN A 68 -1.78 3.11 7.46
C GLN A 68 -0.27 3.37 7.51
N ASN A 69 0.37 3.26 8.67
CA ASN A 69 1.82 3.44 8.78
C ASN A 69 2.60 2.38 7.98
N THR A 70 2.16 1.13 8.02
CA THR A 70 2.80 0.03 7.29
C THR A 70 2.58 0.19 5.79
N GLN A 71 1.33 0.42 5.37
CA GLN A 71 0.96 0.67 3.98
C GLN A 71 1.69 1.88 3.41
N ASN A 72 1.77 3.00 4.13
CA ASN A 72 2.47 4.19 3.66
C ASN A 72 3.95 3.88 3.39
N ARG A 73 4.61 3.18 4.32
CA ARG A 73 6.02 2.78 4.14
C ARG A 73 6.20 1.84 2.95
N ASP A 74 5.31 0.87 2.81
CA ASP A 74 5.40 -0.12 1.73
C ASP A 74 5.12 0.52 0.36
N SER A 75 4.18 1.48 0.28
CA SER A 75 3.93 2.28 -0.93
C SER A 75 5.17 3.08 -1.37
N HIS A 76 5.82 3.80 -0.44
CA HIS A 76 7.07 4.53 -0.75
C HIS A 76 8.19 3.59 -1.21
N ALA A 77 8.30 2.40 -0.63
CA ALA A 77 9.30 1.42 -1.04
C ALA A 77 9.03 0.87 -2.46
N VAL A 78 7.76 0.77 -2.86
CA VAL A 78 7.39 0.42 -4.24
C VAL A 78 7.73 1.56 -5.20
N GLN A 79 7.39 2.80 -4.86
CA GLN A 79 7.73 3.99 -5.66
C GLN A 79 9.23 4.08 -5.93
N LEU A 80 10.07 3.98 -4.89
CA LEU A 80 11.52 4.03 -5.04
C LEU A 80 12.09 2.92 -5.95
N LYS A 81 11.49 1.73 -5.91
CA LYS A 81 11.89 0.63 -6.81
C LYS A 81 11.49 0.91 -8.26
N LEU A 82 10.32 1.51 -8.48
CA LEU A 82 9.87 1.92 -9.82
C LEU A 82 10.74 3.05 -10.36
N ASP A 83 11.12 4.00 -9.53
CA ASP A 83 12.04 5.09 -9.89
C ASP A 83 13.40 4.55 -10.33
N GLU A 84 13.94 3.56 -9.63
CA GLU A 84 15.18 2.91 -10.05
C GLU A 84 15.04 2.20 -11.41
N LEU A 85 13.89 1.57 -11.68
CA LEU A 85 13.61 0.96 -12.98
C LEU A 85 13.50 2.01 -14.10
N ILE A 86 12.79 3.12 -13.85
CA ILE A 86 12.69 4.24 -14.82
C ILE A 86 14.08 4.80 -15.10
N ARG A 87 14.89 5.02 -14.06
CA ARG A 87 16.26 5.53 -14.20
C ARG A 87 17.17 4.58 -14.99
N ALA A 88 16.97 3.27 -14.86
CA ALA A 88 17.79 2.26 -15.52
C ALA A 88 17.39 1.96 -16.98
N VAL A 89 16.18 2.35 -17.41
CA VAL A 89 15.68 2.11 -18.77
C VAL A 89 16.13 3.24 -19.71
N GLU A 90 16.89 2.88 -20.74
CA GLU A 90 17.31 3.81 -21.79
C GLU A 90 16.09 4.35 -22.57
N GLY A 91 16.03 5.67 -22.76
CA GLY A 91 14.89 6.35 -23.38
C GLY A 91 13.68 6.59 -22.47
N ALA A 92 13.71 6.16 -21.21
CA ALA A 92 12.67 6.49 -20.25
C ALA A 92 12.69 7.99 -19.90
N HIS A 93 11.50 8.53 -19.60
CA HIS A 93 11.34 9.93 -19.26
C HIS A 93 11.58 10.16 -17.77
N ASN A 94 12.78 10.62 -17.41
CA ASN A 94 13.13 10.94 -16.01
C ASN A 94 12.20 11.96 -15.34
N ALA A 95 11.42 12.73 -16.11
CA ALA A 95 10.37 13.60 -15.58
C ALA A 95 9.20 12.86 -14.91
N LEU A 96 9.16 11.53 -14.97
CA LEU A 96 8.22 10.68 -14.24
C LEU A 96 8.72 10.21 -12.87
N LEU A 97 10.00 10.41 -12.56
CA LEU A 97 10.54 10.11 -11.24
C LEU A 97 9.87 11.01 -10.21
N ASP A 98 9.54 10.46 -9.04
CA ASP A 98 8.96 11.20 -7.91
C ASP A 98 7.62 11.90 -8.26
N ILE A 99 6.81 11.27 -9.13
CA ILE A 99 5.56 11.86 -9.62
C ILE A 99 4.52 12.08 -8.51
N GLU A 100 4.61 11.33 -7.41
CA GLU A 100 3.71 11.44 -6.26
C GLU A 100 3.87 12.73 -5.45
N GLU A 101 5.02 13.42 -5.56
CA GLU A 101 5.28 14.68 -4.87
C GLU A 101 4.78 15.90 -5.68
N LEU A 102 4.37 15.70 -6.94
CA LEU A 102 3.83 16.76 -7.78
C LEU A 102 2.50 17.30 -7.24
N ASN A 103 2.30 18.60 -7.40
CA ASN A 103 0.98 19.19 -7.13
C ASN A 103 -0.05 18.80 -8.21
N GLU A 104 -1.33 19.05 -7.94
CA GLU A 104 -2.43 18.64 -8.84
C GLU A 104 -2.30 19.26 -10.24
N GLU A 105 -1.81 20.51 -10.35
CA GLU A 105 -1.66 21.18 -11.65
C GLU A 105 -0.53 20.55 -12.48
N GLU A 106 0.60 20.24 -11.84
CA GLU A 106 1.75 19.55 -12.44
C GLU A 106 1.38 18.13 -12.86
N LEU A 107 0.67 17.40 -12.00
CA LEU A 107 0.18 16.05 -12.30
C LEU A 107 -0.80 16.08 -13.48
N ALA A 108 -1.71 17.05 -13.53
CA ALA A 108 -2.63 17.23 -14.65
C ALA A 108 -1.90 17.60 -15.95
N HIS A 109 -0.83 18.41 -15.87
CA HIS A 109 0.02 18.72 -17.01
C HIS A 109 0.69 17.45 -17.57
N MET A 110 1.29 16.64 -16.70
CA MET A 110 1.91 15.37 -17.11
C MET A 110 0.89 14.39 -17.72
N ARG A 111 -0.27 14.22 -17.07
CA ARG A 111 -1.36 13.38 -17.60
C ARG A 111 -1.79 13.81 -19.00
N ARG A 112 -1.94 15.11 -19.25
CA ARG A 112 -2.28 15.63 -20.60
C ARG A 112 -1.20 15.30 -21.63
N ARG A 113 0.08 15.46 -21.28
CA ARG A 113 1.20 15.12 -22.16
C ARG A 113 1.21 13.64 -22.54
N TYR A 114 1.04 12.74 -21.57
CA TYR A 114 0.97 11.29 -21.82
C TYR A 114 -0.29 10.88 -22.57
N ALA A 115 -1.44 11.50 -22.29
CA ALA A 115 -2.66 11.26 -23.05
C ALA A 115 -2.48 11.64 -24.53
N ALA A 116 -1.79 12.75 -24.82
CA ALA A 116 -1.48 13.17 -26.19
C ALA A 116 -0.48 12.21 -26.88
N LEU A 117 0.55 11.74 -26.16
CA LEU A 117 1.46 10.71 -26.67
C LEU A 117 0.72 9.42 -27.02
N ALA A 118 -0.13 8.93 -26.12
CA ALA A 118 -0.93 7.74 -26.34
C ALA A 118 -1.94 7.92 -27.50
N ALA A 119 -2.52 9.11 -27.67
CA ALA A 119 -3.38 9.40 -28.81
C ALA A 119 -2.62 9.31 -30.14
N ARG A 120 -1.42 9.90 -30.21
CA ARG A 120 -0.54 9.83 -31.39
C ARG A 120 -0.10 8.40 -31.70
N ALA A 121 0.27 7.62 -30.68
CA ALA A 121 0.63 6.20 -30.85
C ALA A 121 -0.55 5.40 -31.42
N ARG A 122 -1.76 5.56 -30.85
CA ARG A 122 -2.97 4.90 -31.38
C ARG A 122 -3.29 5.30 -32.81
N GLU A 123 -3.10 6.57 -33.18
CA GLU A 123 -3.26 7.03 -34.57
C GLU A 123 -2.21 6.42 -35.50
N ALA A 124 -0.96 6.34 -35.08
CA ALA A 124 0.11 5.71 -35.85
C ALA A 124 -0.17 4.22 -36.10
N VAL A 125 -0.63 3.48 -35.09
CA VAL A 125 -1.06 2.08 -35.23
C VAL A 125 -2.23 1.95 -36.20
N ARG A 126 -3.24 2.83 -36.11
CA ARG A 126 -4.37 2.85 -37.07
C ARG A 126 -3.94 3.14 -38.51
N GLN A 127 -2.84 3.86 -38.68
CA GLN A 127 -2.22 4.14 -39.99
C GLN A 127 -1.25 3.03 -40.43
N GLY A 128 -1.16 1.91 -39.71
CA GLY A 128 -0.33 0.75 -40.06
C GLY A 128 1.15 0.89 -39.67
N ARG A 129 1.52 1.84 -38.80
CA ARG A 129 2.88 1.99 -38.26
C ARG A 129 3.06 1.12 -37.01
N LYS A 130 4.28 0.60 -36.78
CA LYS A 130 4.60 -0.24 -35.61
C LYS A 130 4.39 0.53 -34.29
N ASP A 131 3.92 -0.18 -33.26
CA ASP A 131 3.53 0.37 -31.94
C ASP A 131 4.71 0.52 -30.96
N THR A 132 5.93 0.13 -31.36
CA THR A 132 7.08 0.03 -30.45
C THR A 132 8.34 0.62 -31.08
N ASP A 133 9.09 1.41 -30.30
CA ASP A 133 10.42 1.93 -30.65
C ASP A 133 11.54 0.86 -30.59
N ALA A 134 11.20 -0.37 -30.20
CA ALA A 134 12.13 -1.51 -30.25
C ALA A 134 12.14 -2.09 -31.67
N LEU A 135 13.31 -2.08 -32.30
CA LEU A 135 13.59 -2.93 -33.48
C LEU A 135 13.30 -4.37 -33.06
N GLU A 136 12.22 -4.96 -33.59
CA GLU A 136 12.19 -6.41 -33.76
C GLU A 136 13.45 -6.74 -34.56
N LEU A 137 14.38 -7.46 -33.94
CA LEU A 137 15.42 -8.14 -34.68
C LEU A 137 14.69 -9.06 -35.64
N ASP A 138 14.77 -8.73 -36.94
CA ASP A 138 14.24 -9.56 -38.00
C ASP A 138 14.70 -11.00 -37.73
N ALA A 139 13.73 -11.87 -37.46
CA ALA A 139 13.97 -13.30 -37.43
C ALA A 139 13.95 -13.76 -38.89
N ASP A 140 15.14 -14.07 -39.41
CA ASP A 140 15.35 -14.82 -40.65
C ASP A 140 14.55 -16.13 -40.67
#